data_AF-H2MZD9-F1
#
_entry.id   AF-H2MZD9-F1
#
_cell.length_a   1.000
_cell.length_b   1.000
_cell.length_c   1.000
_cell.angle_alpha   90.00
_cell.angle_beta   90.00
_cell.angle_gamma   90.00
#
_symmetry.space_group_name_H-M   'P 1'
#
loop_
_entity.id
_entity.type
_entity.pdbx_description
1 polymer ?
#
loop_
_entity_poly.entity_id
_entity_poly.type
_entity_poly.pdbx_seq_one_letter_code
_entity_poly.pdbx_strand_id
1 'polypeptide(L)'
;MSGKQELKINTKFAQKYDKYRQKIKDRFGDRNDGRDSDSSGSSSDDSEVELDPTVERDFYRILSLLKKKDPKIYEKDAKFYSEDTSHSDEKPSTSKKAAVKPMFLKDYERAVILEKEGKYEDDSDEEEAAKRRQRAASPSYIQEQRELKAR
;
A
#
# COMPACT_ATOMS: atom_id res chain seq x y z
N MET A 1 -26.01 -10.53 -51.81
CA MET A 1 -26.60 -11.41 -50.78
C MET A 1 -25.66 -11.41 -49.58
N SER A 2 -25.96 -10.64 -48.54
CA SER A 2 -25.12 -10.61 -47.33
C SER A 2 -25.37 -11.89 -46.53
N GLY A 3 -24.44 -12.84 -46.60
CA GLY A 3 -24.50 -14.07 -45.83
C GLY A 3 -24.31 -13.76 -44.35
N LYS A 4 -25.36 -13.94 -43.55
CA LYS A 4 -25.30 -13.84 -42.09
C LYS A 4 -24.35 -14.93 -41.58
N GLN A 5 -23.15 -14.54 -41.17
CA GLN A 5 -22.23 -15.42 -40.46
C GLN A 5 -22.67 -15.48 -39.00
N GLU A 6 -23.08 -16.66 -38.54
CA GLU A 6 -23.44 -16.89 -37.15
C GLU A 6 -22.17 -16.98 -36.29
N LEU A 7 -22.08 -16.11 -35.28
CA LEU A 7 -20.97 -16.09 -34.34
C LEU A 7 -21.07 -17.30 -33.40
N LYS A 8 -20.06 -18.18 -33.44
CA LYS A 8 -19.95 -19.31 -32.52
C LYS A 8 -19.17 -18.91 -31.28
N ILE A 9 -19.84 -18.86 -30.13
CA ILE A 9 -19.22 -18.51 -28.85
C ILE A 9 -18.65 -19.77 -28.18
N ASN A 10 -17.41 -19.68 -27.71
CA ASN A 10 -16.79 -20.74 -26.92
C ASN A 10 -17.30 -20.69 -25.47
N THR A 11 -18.34 -21.47 -25.19
CA THR A 11 -19.00 -21.53 -23.88
C THR A 11 -18.08 -22.02 -22.76
N LYS A 12 -17.16 -22.96 -23.06
CA LYS A 12 -16.18 -23.46 -22.09
C LYS A 12 -15.21 -22.37 -21.64
N PHE A 13 -14.86 -21.45 -22.55
CA PHE A 13 -14.01 -20.31 -22.22
C PHE A 13 -14.76 -19.26 -21.40
N ALA A 14 -15.99 -18.92 -21.80
CA ALA A 14 -16.82 -17.95 -21.08
C ALA A 14 -16.99 -18.31 -19.60
N GLN A 15 -17.34 -19.58 -19.31
CA GLN A 15 -17.51 -20.05 -17.93
C GLN A 15 -16.21 -20.00 -17.11
N LYS A 16 -15.05 -20.25 -17.72
CA LYS A 16 -13.75 -20.12 -17.05
C LYS A 16 -13.42 -18.65 -16.78
N TYR A 17 -13.73 -17.78 -17.73
CA TYR A 17 -13.51 -16.35 -17.62
C TYR A 17 -14.37 -15.71 -16.53
N ASP A 18 -15.64 -16.10 -16.40
CA ASP A 18 -16.53 -15.61 -15.34
C ASP A 18 -16.01 -15.96 -13.95
N LYS A 19 -15.55 -17.21 -13.76
CA LYS A 19 -14.93 -17.67 -12.51
C LYS A 19 -13.63 -16.90 -12.20
N TYR A 20 -12.81 -16.65 -13.22
CA TYR A 20 -11.60 -15.85 -13.05
C TYR A 20 -11.92 -14.42 -12.65
N ARG A 21 -12.91 -13.79 -13.30
CA ARG A 21 -13.37 -12.44 -13.01
C ARG A 21 -13.91 -12.32 -11.58
N GLN A 22 -14.69 -13.29 -11.11
CA GLN A 22 -15.16 -13.34 -9.72
C GLN A 22 -13.99 -13.40 -8.73
N LYS A 23 -12.99 -14.27 -8.96
CA LYS A 23 -11.79 -14.34 -8.11
C LYS A 23 -10.97 -13.06 -8.08
N ILE A 24 -10.99 -12.27 -9.16
CA ILE A 24 -10.34 -10.95 -9.19
C ILE A 24 -11.18 -9.94 -8.40
N LYS A 25 -12.50 -9.96 -8.57
CA LYS A 25 -13.44 -9.11 -7.82
C LYS A 25 -13.32 -9.31 -6.30
N ASP A 26 -13.28 -10.57 -5.86
CA ASP A 26 -13.19 -10.91 -4.43
C ASP A 26 -11.84 -10.50 -3.81
N ARG A 27 -10.75 -10.52 -4.60
CA ARG A 27 -9.41 -10.16 -4.11
C ARG A 27 -9.12 -8.67 -4.12
N PHE A 28 -9.65 -7.93 -5.09
CA PHE A 28 -9.28 -6.54 -5.33
C PHE A 28 -10.43 -5.55 -5.10
N GLY A 29 -11.62 -6.04 -4.75
CA GLY A 29 -12.81 -5.22 -4.56
C GLY A 29 -13.32 -4.63 -5.87
N ASP A 30 -14.60 -4.28 -5.90
CA ASP A 30 -15.26 -3.69 -7.06
C ASP A 30 -14.78 -2.24 -7.26
N ARG A 31 -13.59 -2.04 -7.85
CA ARG A 31 -13.10 -0.70 -8.20
C ARG A 31 -13.87 -0.04 -9.33
N ASN A 32 -14.89 -0.71 -9.87
CA ASN A 32 -15.56 -0.29 -11.11
C ASN A 32 -17.07 -0.10 -10.97
N ASP A 33 -17.60 -0.01 -9.75
CA ASP A 33 -18.88 0.65 -9.54
C ASP A 33 -18.60 2.04 -8.95
N GLY A 34 -18.72 3.05 -9.80
CA GLY A 34 -18.41 4.45 -9.49
C GLY A 34 -19.42 5.06 -8.51
N ARG A 35 -19.37 4.64 -7.24
CA ARG A 35 -20.01 5.32 -6.12
C ARG A 35 -19.08 5.32 -4.92
N ASP A 36 -18.70 6.54 -4.54
CA ASP A 36 -18.08 6.99 -3.30
C ASP A 36 -17.82 5.92 -2.22
N SER A 37 -16.56 5.85 -1.78
CA SER A 37 -16.28 5.95 -0.34
C SER A 37 -14.84 6.37 -0.14
N ASP A 38 -14.66 7.65 0.20
CA ASP A 38 -13.51 8.20 0.89
C ASP A 38 -12.95 7.23 1.95
N SER A 39 -11.63 7.02 1.93
CA SER A 39 -10.89 6.93 3.19
C SER A 39 -9.38 7.04 2.97
N SER A 40 -8.94 8.30 2.95
CA SER A 40 -7.79 8.86 3.67
C SER A 40 -6.71 7.88 4.14
N GLY A 41 -5.52 8.02 3.55
CA GLY A 41 -4.28 7.51 4.11
C GLY A 41 -3.80 8.33 5.31
N SER A 42 -3.27 7.64 6.31
CA SER A 42 -2.36 8.19 7.30
C SER A 42 -1.31 7.11 7.59
N SER A 43 -0.08 7.29 7.11
CA SER A 43 1.04 6.39 7.37
C SER A 43 2.07 7.16 8.18
N SER A 44 1.82 7.27 9.49
CA SER A 44 2.80 7.75 10.47
C SER A 44 3.69 6.57 10.85
N ASP A 45 4.89 6.47 10.26
CA ASP A 45 5.95 5.56 10.71
C ASP A 45 6.69 6.27 11.87
N ASP A 46 5.98 6.41 12.99
CA ASP A 46 6.61 6.63 14.28
C ASP A 46 7.04 5.26 14.77
N SER A 47 8.31 5.08 15.13
CA SER A 47 8.78 3.82 15.69
C SER A 47 8.28 3.77 17.13
N GLU A 48 7.01 3.44 17.28
CA GLU A 48 6.29 3.33 18.53
C GLU A 48 7.01 2.28 19.38
N VAL A 49 7.79 2.76 20.35
CA VAL A 49 8.33 1.89 21.39
C VAL A 49 7.11 1.40 22.15
N GLU A 50 6.71 0.15 21.91
CA GLU A 50 5.62 -0.51 22.62
C GLU A 50 6.00 -0.63 24.11
N LEU A 51 5.74 0.44 24.87
CA LEU A 51 5.81 0.40 26.32
C LEU A 51 4.60 -0.41 26.81
N ASP A 52 4.81 -1.20 27.86
CA ASP A 52 3.72 -1.92 28.50
C ASP A 52 2.64 -0.91 28.92
N PRO A 53 1.36 -1.10 28.52
CA PRO A 53 0.28 -0.18 28.84
C PRO A 53 0.07 -0.01 30.36
N THR A 54 0.55 -0.93 31.18
CA THR A 54 0.59 -0.77 32.64
C THR A 54 1.63 0.30 33.06
N VAL A 55 2.85 0.20 32.53
CA VAL A 55 3.95 1.13 32.80
C VAL A 55 3.66 2.53 32.27
N GLU A 56 3.06 2.63 31.08
CA GLU A 56 2.67 3.90 30.47
C GLU A 56 1.63 4.66 31.32
N ARG A 57 0.63 3.94 31.87
CA ARG A 57 -0.38 4.54 32.76
C ARG A 57 0.22 5.07 34.05
N ASP A 58 1.12 4.31 34.67
CA ASP A 58 1.82 4.74 35.87
C ASP A 58 2.73 5.93 35.57
N PHE A 59 3.42 5.93 34.43
CA PHE A 59 4.22 7.07 33.97
C PHE A 59 3.40 8.37 33.88
N TYR A 60 2.25 8.36 33.19
CA TYR A 60 1.42 9.57 33.08
C TYR A 60 0.84 10.02 34.44
N ARG A 61 0.53 9.07 35.32
CA ARG A 61 0.10 9.39 36.70
C ARG A 61 1.21 10.14 37.44
N ILE A 62 2.44 9.63 37.42
CA ILE A 62 3.60 10.26 38.06
C ILE A 62 3.89 11.63 37.44
N LEU A 63 3.84 11.74 36.11
CA LEU A 63 4.03 13.00 35.38
C LEU A 63 3.05 14.08 35.85
N SER A 64 1.79 13.70 36.08
CA SER A 64 0.75 14.63 36.54
C SER A 64 1.02 15.14 37.96
N LEU A 65 1.46 14.25 38.86
CA LEU A 65 1.85 14.60 40.23
C LEU A 65 3.06 15.55 40.18
N LEU A 66 4.02 15.26 39.29
CA LEU A 66 5.27 16.02 39.18
C LEU A 66 4.99 17.44 38.69
N LYS A 67 4.12 17.57 37.69
CA LYS A 67 3.66 18.85 37.18
C LYS A 67 2.92 19.67 38.23
N LYS A 68 2.16 19.02 39.11
CA LYS A 68 1.46 19.65 40.25
C LYS A 68 2.35 19.90 41.46
N LYS A 69 3.59 19.39 41.45
CA LYS A 69 4.52 19.41 42.58
C LYS A 69 3.91 18.82 43.86
N ASP A 70 3.16 17.73 43.70
CA ASP A 70 2.53 17.07 44.85
C ASP A 70 3.60 16.52 45.81
N PRO A 71 3.47 16.75 47.14
CA PRO A 71 4.51 16.40 48.12
C PRO A 71 4.78 14.90 48.18
N LYS A 72 3.79 14.09 47.78
CA LYS A 72 3.86 12.62 47.71
C LYS A 72 5.00 12.10 46.84
N ILE A 73 5.46 12.87 45.85
CA ILE A 73 6.57 12.44 44.98
C ILE A 73 7.92 12.45 45.72
N TYR A 74 8.02 13.25 46.78
CA TYR A 74 9.26 13.42 47.54
C TYR A 74 9.30 12.55 48.81
N GLU A 75 8.22 11.81 49.09
CA GLU A 75 8.18 10.83 50.18
C GLU A 75 9.06 9.63 49.84
N LYS A 76 9.97 9.26 50.74
CA LYS A 76 10.95 8.17 50.51
C LYS A 76 10.30 6.79 50.37
N ASP A 77 9.10 6.63 50.93
CA ASP A 77 8.38 5.36 50.97
C ASP A 77 7.36 5.22 49.81
N ALA A 78 7.29 6.22 48.91
CA ALA A 78 6.36 6.19 47.79
C ALA A 78 6.81 5.17 46.72
N LYS A 79 5.94 4.20 46.43
CA LYS A 79 6.09 3.27 45.31
C LYS A 79 5.28 3.76 44.12
N PHE A 80 5.97 4.01 43.00
CA PHE A 80 5.35 4.60 41.81
C PHE A 80 4.97 3.59 40.74
N TYR A 81 5.65 2.46 40.71
CA TYR A 81 5.37 1.34 39.82
C TYR A 81 4.99 0.13 40.67
N SER A 82 3.97 -0.61 40.26
CA SER A 82 3.61 -1.88 40.91
C SER A 82 4.66 -2.96 40.59
N GLU A 83 5.25 -3.56 41.61
CA GLU A 83 6.19 -4.69 41.49
C GLU A 83 5.49 -5.99 41.03
N ASP A 84 4.16 -6.05 41.12
CA ASP A 84 3.34 -7.14 40.61
C ASP A 84 3.10 -7.01 39.10
N THR A 85 4.18 -7.06 38.32
CA THR A 85 4.10 -7.47 36.92
C THR A 85 3.89 -8.99 36.84
N SER A 86 2.87 -9.49 37.53
CA SER A 86 2.37 -10.84 37.30
C SER A 86 1.61 -10.79 35.98
N HIS A 87 2.23 -11.38 34.96
CA HIS A 87 1.75 -11.45 33.59
C HIS A 87 0.23 -11.72 33.50
N SER A 88 -0.59 -10.68 33.32
CA SER A 88 -1.89 -10.82 32.69
C SER A 88 -1.68 -10.57 31.19
N ASP A 89 -1.40 -11.66 30.48
CA ASP A 89 -1.42 -11.86 29.03
C ASP A 89 -1.62 -10.63 28.12
N GLU A 90 -0.57 -9.85 27.87
CA GLU A 90 -0.42 -9.16 26.59
C GLU A 90 1.06 -9.18 26.18
N LYS A 91 1.46 -10.15 25.34
CA LYS A 91 2.75 -10.13 24.64
C LYS A 91 2.52 -9.60 23.22
N PRO A 92 3.45 -8.76 22.71
CA PRO A 92 4.37 -9.34 21.73
C PRO A 92 5.85 -8.96 21.93
N SER A 93 6.69 -9.94 21.59
CA SER A 93 8.13 -9.96 21.75
C SER A 93 8.85 -9.43 20.50
N THR A 94 9.65 -8.38 20.65
CA THR A 94 10.54 -7.82 19.63
C THR A 94 11.84 -8.62 19.52
N SER A 95 11.89 -9.65 18.67
CA SER A 95 13.18 -10.20 18.19
C SER A 95 13.03 -11.04 16.92
N LYS A 96 12.94 -10.38 15.77
CA LYS A 96 13.35 -10.92 14.47
C LYS A 96 14.02 -9.76 13.74
N LYS A 97 15.18 -9.99 13.09
CA LYS A 97 15.79 -9.05 12.11
C LYS A 97 14.63 -8.38 11.40
N ALA A 98 14.46 -7.06 11.53
CA ALA A 98 13.24 -6.36 11.11
C ALA A 98 12.83 -6.96 9.78
N ALA A 99 11.83 -7.85 9.81
CA ALA A 99 11.44 -8.55 8.62
C ALA A 99 11.04 -7.40 7.72
N VAL A 100 11.78 -7.19 6.62
CA VAL A 100 11.50 -6.09 5.68
C VAL A 100 10.00 -6.15 5.51
N LYS A 101 9.30 -5.14 6.06
CA LYS A 101 7.84 -5.19 6.18
C LYS A 101 7.38 -5.54 4.78
N PRO A 102 6.59 -6.62 4.58
CA PRO A 102 6.17 -7.00 3.24
C PRO A 102 5.52 -5.76 2.63
N MET A 103 6.21 -5.15 1.67
CA MET A 103 5.73 -3.91 1.08
C MET A 103 4.55 -4.28 0.21
N PHE A 104 3.44 -3.57 0.37
CA PHE A 104 2.35 -3.69 -0.56
C PHE A 104 2.71 -2.95 -1.86
N LEU A 105 2.04 -3.29 -2.96
CA LEU A 105 2.28 -2.63 -4.24
C LEU A 105 2.11 -1.10 -4.13
N LYS A 106 1.15 -0.64 -3.33
CA LYS A 106 0.94 0.79 -3.04
C LYS A 106 2.10 1.44 -2.28
N ASP A 107 2.81 0.68 -1.45
CA ASP A 107 3.97 1.22 -0.71
C ASP A 107 5.13 1.46 -1.66
N TYR A 108 5.33 0.57 -2.64
CA TYR A 108 6.30 0.78 -3.71
C TYR A 108 5.94 2.00 -4.58
N GLU A 109 4.66 2.13 -5.00
CA GLU A 109 4.20 3.30 -5.75
C GLU A 109 4.45 4.61 -4.97
N ARG A 110 4.14 4.61 -3.67
CA ARG A 110 4.37 5.78 -2.80
C ARG A 110 5.86 6.09 -2.64
N ALA A 111 6.71 5.06 -2.51
CA ALA A 111 8.16 5.21 -2.46
C ALA A 111 8.72 5.79 -3.77
N VAL A 112 8.21 5.33 -4.93
CA VAL A 112 8.60 5.87 -6.23
C VAL A 112 8.24 7.36 -6.34
N ILE A 113 7.08 7.79 -5.85
CA ILE A 113 6.66 9.20 -5.89
C ILE A 113 7.52 10.07 -4.96
N LEU A 114 7.75 9.62 -3.73
CA LEU A 114 8.45 10.41 -2.71
C LEU A 114 9.96 10.44 -2.91
N GLU A 115 10.57 9.30 -3.25
CA GLU A 115 12.03 9.16 -3.32
C GLU A 115 12.58 9.29 -4.73
N LYS A 116 11.84 8.80 -5.73
CA LYS A 116 12.27 8.76 -7.13
C LYS A 116 11.61 9.84 -8.01
N GLU A 117 10.97 10.83 -7.40
CA GLU A 117 10.23 11.90 -8.10
C GLU A 117 9.15 11.37 -9.08
N GLY A 118 8.65 10.16 -8.87
CA GLY A 118 7.72 9.49 -9.77
C GLY A 118 8.35 8.80 -10.98
N LYS A 119 9.68 8.71 -11.07
CA LYS A 119 10.39 8.02 -12.16
C LYS A 119 10.61 6.56 -11.79
N TYR A 120 10.13 5.66 -12.63
CA TYR A 120 10.42 4.24 -12.48
C TYR A 120 11.82 3.94 -13.02
N GLU A 121 12.45 2.86 -12.56
CA GLU A 121 13.81 2.49 -13.00
C GLU A 121 13.86 2.23 -14.52
N ASP A 122 12.75 1.74 -15.09
CA ASP A 122 12.56 1.55 -16.54
C ASP A 122 12.51 2.87 -17.35
N ASP A 123 12.23 4.00 -16.70
CA ASP A 123 12.24 5.32 -17.35
C ASP A 123 13.63 5.98 -17.31
N SER A 124 14.60 5.38 -16.59
CA SER A 124 15.97 5.87 -16.51
C SER A 124 16.90 5.31 -17.59
N ASP A 125 16.44 4.30 -18.34
CA ASP A 125 17.15 3.80 -19.52
C ASP A 125 16.90 4.75 -20.71
N GLU A 126 17.84 5.68 -20.90
CA GLU A 126 17.86 6.63 -22.02
C GLU A 126 17.77 5.92 -23.39
N GLU A 127 18.22 4.67 -23.47
CA GLU A 127 18.08 3.80 -24.64
C GLU A 127 16.63 3.39 -24.92
N GLU A 128 15.83 3.11 -23.88
CA GLU A 128 14.43 2.75 -24.05
C GLU A 128 13.58 3.98 -24.37
N ALA A 129 13.88 5.13 -23.75
CA ALA A 129 13.29 6.40 -24.14
C ALA A 129 13.58 6.75 -25.61
N ALA A 130 14.79 6.48 -26.10
CA ALA A 130 15.16 6.64 -27.51
C ALA A 130 14.37 5.69 -28.42
N LYS A 131 14.21 4.42 -28.05
CA LYS A 131 13.39 3.44 -28.80
C LYS A 131 11.90 3.84 -28.85
N ARG A 132 11.35 4.35 -27.74
CA ARG A 132 9.97 4.87 -27.66
C ARG A 132 9.79 6.08 -28.60
N ARG A 133 10.77 7.01 -28.65
CA ARG A 133 10.78 8.14 -29.60
C ARG A 133 10.90 7.69 -31.06
N GLN A 134 11.76 6.72 -31.37
CA GLN A 134 11.90 6.18 -32.72
C GLN A 134 10.61 5.50 -33.21
N ARG A 135 9.93 4.73 -32.34
CA ARG A 135 8.63 4.15 -32.65
C ARG A 135 7.55 5.21 -32.84
N ALA A 136 7.53 6.25 -32.01
CA ALA A 136 6.59 7.36 -32.16
C ALA A 136 6.83 8.19 -33.44
N ALA A 137 8.07 8.22 -33.95
CA ALA A 137 8.43 8.86 -35.20
C ALA A 137 8.15 8.00 -36.46
N SER A 138 7.83 6.71 -36.29
CA SER A 138 7.47 5.85 -37.43
C SER A 138 6.07 6.20 -37.96
N PRO A 139 5.84 6.11 -39.28
CA PRO A 139 4.53 6.40 -39.85
C PRO A 139 3.43 5.54 -39.25
N SER A 140 2.26 6.14 -39.02
CA SER A 140 1.09 5.34 -38.65
C SER A 140 0.68 4.45 -39.81
N TYR A 141 0.09 3.28 -39.52
CA TYR A 141 -0.53 2.40 -40.52
C TYR A 141 -1.44 3.17 -41.52
N ILE A 142 -2.17 4.18 -41.05
CA ILE A 142 -3.03 5.01 -41.91
C ILE A 142 -2.21 5.87 -42.87
N GLN A 143 -1.06 6.39 -42.44
CA GLN A 143 -0.14 7.16 -43.30
C GLN A 143 0.49 6.25 -44.35
N GLU A 144 0.97 5.07 -43.97
CA GLU A 144 1.51 4.08 -44.91
C GLU A 144 0.46 3.68 -45.97
N GLN A 145 -0.78 3.42 -45.56
CA GLN A 145 -1.88 3.11 -46.48
C GLN A 145 -2.20 4.25 -47.45
N ARG A 146 -1.99 5.51 -47.05
CA ARG A 146 -2.16 6.66 -47.95
C ARG A 146 -1.02 6.77 -48.94
N GLU A 147 0.22 6.57 -48.50
CA GLU A 147 1.39 6.57 -49.38
C GLU A 147 1.33 5.45 -50.42
N LEU A 148 0.91 4.25 -50.01
CA LEU A 148 0.71 3.11 -50.91
C LEU A 148 -0.40 3.33 -51.94
N LYS A 149 -1.42 4.11 -51.58
CA LYS A 149 -2.51 4.50 -52.50
C LYS A 149 -2.16 5.68 -53.39
N ALA A 150 -1.18 6.49 -52.99
CA ALA A 150 -0.70 7.64 -53.75
C ALA A 150 0.45 7.29 -54.73
N ARG A 151 0.96 6.05 -54.65
CA ARG A 151 1.97 5.47 -55.53
C ARG A 151 1.34 4.65 -56.65
#